data_AF-W5UU09-F1
#
_entry.id   AF-W5UU09-F1
#
_cell.length_a   1.000
_cell.length_b   1.000
_cell.length_c   1.000
_cell.angle_alpha   90.00
_cell.angle_beta   90.00
_cell.angle_gamma   90.00
#
_symmetry.space_group_name_H-M   'P 1'
#
loop_
_entity.id
_entity.type
_entity.pdbx_description
1 polymer ?
#
loop_
_entity_poly.entity_id
_entity_poly.type
_entity_poly.pdbx_seq_one_letter_code
_entity_poly.pdbx_strand_id
1 'polypeptide(L)'
;MLPQYFQWQGNQNTLEYAKLFFYIPVVFAIVALIGMHLFRKSLRTWYANQTLNIDSPSFKKIKIIFLSVGLFIWLFSYVSRVALLEANDYFNKWEYLPLHLCRILVLATATALIFNKTNYVKYWVVPAFIGSSLALASPQISISTETYLQTINTNFPTLDLNKEKFSSFFPGLHWSYDSHFFWEFLITHLICLVLPIFLQIIQPSKHKLTTKILVKSILILFTYALFIFFLSWIIFTELNNHHVDTKTFIAWNPNWLYLGKVGLGELKTFGKWPYVLFSLTIIFLTLFWLVFFLKMLLEKFSFSIERTTNGKFKYIFKKQNWKNVLDKNHFNKQSFKIFNFNKLKK
;
A
#
# COMPACT_ATOMS: atom_id res chain seq x y z
N MET A 1 -8.28 -23.24 26.11
CA MET A 1 -9.20 -22.73 25.06
C MET A 1 -8.85 -21.28 24.80
N LEU A 2 -8.36 -20.95 23.60
CA LEU A 2 -8.31 -19.54 23.20
C LEU A 2 -9.77 -19.05 23.06
N PRO A 3 -10.08 -17.80 23.46
CA PRO A 3 -11.43 -17.25 23.28
C PRO A 3 -11.87 -17.42 21.82
N GLN A 4 -13.17 -17.70 21.59
CA GLN A 4 -13.74 -17.90 20.23
C GLN A 4 -13.55 -16.69 19.29
N TYR A 5 -13.23 -15.52 19.85
CA TYR A 5 -12.78 -14.35 19.10
C TYR A 5 -11.36 -14.62 18.58
N PHE A 6 -11.12 -14.48 17.27
CA PHE A 6 -9.86 -14.76 16.55
C PHE A 6 -9.64 -16.19 16.04
N GLN A 7 -10.69 -16.95 15.73
CA GLN A 7 -10.53 -18.09 14.83
C GLN A 7 -10.17 -17.60 13.41
N TRP A 8 -9.18 -18.20 12.75
CA TRP A 8 -8.78 -17.79 11.39
C TRP A 8 -9.90 -18.04 10.36
N GLN A 9 -10.72 -19.07 10.60
CA GLN A 9 -11.93 -19.41 9.84
C GLN A 9 -13.16 -18.58 10.24
N GLY A 10 -12.97 -17.50 11.02
CA GLY A 10 -14.02 -16.65 11.57
C GLY A 10 -15.08 -16.29 10.53
N ASN A 11 -16.27 -16.87 10.70
CA ASN A 11 -17.42 -16.67 9.83
C ASN A 11 -18.73 -16.83 10.61
N GLN A 12 -18.69 -16.61 11.94
CA GLN A 12 -19.91 -16.69 12.76
C GLN A 12 -20.82 -15.48 12.50
N ASN A 13 -20.26 -14.41 11.93
CA ASN A 13 -20.94 -13.15 11.69
C ASN A 13 -21.17 -12.88 10.20
N THR A 14 -22.30 -12.26 9.86
CA THR A 14 -22.67 -11.96 8.47
C THR A 14 -21.76 -10.90 7.84
N LEU A 15 -21.62 -11.00 6.51
CA LEU A 15 -20.79 -10.11 5.68
C LEU A 15 -21.22 -8.62 5.78
N GLU A 16 -22.48 -8.35 6.09
CA GLU A 16 -22.99 -6.98 6.21
C GLU A 16 -22.35 -6.20 7.36
N TYR A 17 -22.23 -6.83 8.54
CA TYR A 17 -21.54 -6.21 9.67
C TYR A 17 -20.06 -6.00 9.38
N ALA A 18 -19.41 -6.95 8.70
CA ALA A 18 -18.00 -6.83 8.31
C ALA A 18 -17.74 -5.58 7.45
N LYS A 19 -18.66 -5.20 6.56
CA LYS A 19 -18.54 -3.95 5.77
C LYS A 19 -18.55 -2.71 6.65
N LEU A 20 -19.44 -2.63 7.64
CA LEU A 20 -19.50 -1.49 8.56
C LEU A 20 -18.20 -1.34 9.36
N PHE A 21 -17.73 -2.44 9.97
CA PHE A 21 -16.47 -2.47 10.72
C PHE A 21 -15.26 -2.19 9.85
N PHE A 22 -15.32 -2.50 8.55
CA PHE A 22 -14.26 -2.19 7.60
C PHE A 22 -14.19 -0.69 7.28
N TYR A 23 -15.31 -0.06 6.94
CA TYR A 23 -15.30 1.32 6.45
C TYR A 23 -15.18 2.38 7.55
N ILE A 24 -15.57 2.09 8.80
CA ILE A 24 -15.40 3.03 9.92
C ILE A 24 -13.91 3.45 10.08
N PRO A 25 -12.94 2.53 10.24
CA PRO A 25 -11.51 2.87 10.29
C PRO A 25 -10.99 3.56 9.03
N VAL A 26 -11.52 3.21 7.84
CA VAL A 26 -11.14 3.87 6.57
C VAL A 26 -11.55 5.35 6.58
N VAL A 27 -12.77 5.66 7.03
CA VAL A 27 -13.23 7.05 7.18
C VAL A 27 -12.34 7.81 8.16
N PHE A 28 -12.01 7.21 9.31
CA PHE A 28 -11.08 7.82 10.27
C PHE A 28 -9.70 8.09 9.67
N ALA A 29 -9.17 7.17 8.86
CA ALA A 29 -7.89 7.39 8.18
C ALA A 29 -7.97 8.54 7.17
N ILE A 30 -9.06 8.67 6.42
CA ILE A 30 -9.28 9.80 5.50
C ILE A 30 -9.33 11.12 6.28
N VAL A 31 -10.08 11.18 7.38
CA VAL A 31 -10.13 12.37 8.26
C VAL A 31 -8.74 12.70 8.81
N ALA A 32 -7.97 11.68 9.23
CA ALA A 32 -6.60 11.87 9.69
C ALA A 32 -5.68 12.43 8.59
N LEU A 33 -5.77 11.93 7.35
CA LEU A 33 -5.03 12.46 6.21
C LEU A 33 -5.36 13.94 5.93
N ILE A 34 -6.65 14.30 5.97
CA ILE A 34 -7.10 15.69 5.81
C ILE A 34 -6.54 16.56 6.94
N GLY A 35 -6.65 16.11 8.20
CA GLY A 35 -6.10 16.81 9.36
C GLY A 35 -4.59 17.03 9.23
N MET A 36 -3.84 15.97 8.93
CA MET A 36 -2.39 16.05 8.70
C MET A 36 -2.04 17.01 7.58
N HIS A 37 -2.83 17.01 6.49
CA HIS A 37 -2.64 17.97 5.42
C HIS A 37 -2.84 19.40 5.93
N LEU A 38 -3.94 19.70 6.63
CA LEU A 38 -4.23 21.04 7.15
C LEU A 38 -3.16 21.56 8.12
N PHE A 39 -2.61 20.69 8.97
CA PHE A 39 -1.56 21.02 9.94
C PHE A 39 -0.12 20.82 9.43
N ARG A 40 0.08 20.51 8.15
CA ARG A 40 1.39 20.11 7.58
C ARG A 40 2.53 21.10 7.84
N LYS A 41 2.25 22.40 7.89
CA LYS A 41 3.27 23.43 8.18
C LYS A 41 3.72 23.37 9.64
N SER A 42 2.77 23.40 10.56
CA SER A 42 3.00 23.32 11.99
C SER A 42 3.75 22.04 12.35
N LEU A 43 3.33 20.89 11.78
CA LEU A 43 3.98 19.60 11.96
C LEU A 43 5.43 19.60 11.46
N ARG A 44 5.69 20.15 10.27
CA ARG A 44 7.04 20.24 9.71
C ARG A 44 7.95 21.15 10.54
N THR A 45 7.46 22.33 10.93
CA THR A 45 8.24 23.28 11.76
C THR A 45 8.56 22.67 13.12
N TRP A 46 7.56 22.04 13.75
CA TRP A 46 7.75 21.31 15.00
C TRP A 46 8.84 20.23 14.86
N TYR A 47 8.73 19.34 13.87
CA TYR A 47 9.70 18.27 13.67
C TYR A 47 11.10 18.80 13.33
N ALA A 48 11.19 19.83 12.47
CA ALA A 48 12.45 20.48 12.14
C ALA A 48 13.15 21.03 13.39
N ASN A 49 12.41 21.69 14.28
CA ASN A 49 12.96 22.23 15.53
C ASN A 49 13.49 21.11 16.45
N GLN A 50 12.82 19.96 16.51
CA GLN A 50 13.33 18.81 17.27
C GLN A 50 14.61 18.23 16.66
N THR A 51 14.74 18.24 15.33
CA THR A 51 15.92 17.70 14.64
C THR A 51 17.16 18.59 14.69
N LEU A 52 17.02 19.88 15.03
CA LEU A 52 18.16 20.81 15.13
C LEU A 52 19.09 20.47 16.30
N ASN A 53 18.54 19.94 17.40
CA ASN A 53 19.31 19.52 18.56
C ASN A 53 19.15 18.01 18.77
N ILE A 54 20.07 17.25 18.18
CA ILE A 54 20.07 15.78 18.18
C ILE A 54 20.16 15.21 19.61
N ASP A 55 20.76 15.95 20.54
CA ASP A 55 20.94 15.54 21.93
C ASP A 55 19.76 15.91 22.83
N SER A 56 18.79 16.68 22.31
CA SER A 56 17.60 17.06 23.07
C SER A 56 16.81 15.84 23.54
N PRO A 57 16.29 15.86 24.78
CA PRO A 57 15.49 14.75 25.32
C PRO A 57 14.22 14.50 24.49
N SER A 58 13.65 15.55 23.90
CA SER A 58 12.49 15.46 23.01
C SER A 58 12.78 14.69 21.73
N PHE A 59 13.93 14.90 21.09
CA PHE A 59 14.29 14.17 19.89
C PHE A 59 14.60 12.70 20.18
N LYS A 60 15.26 12.41 21.32
CA LYS A 60 15.47 11.03 21.81
C LYS A 60 14.13 10.31 22.04
N LYS A 61 13.15 10.97 22.66
CA LYS A 61 11.78 10.43 22.82
C LYS A 61 11.12 10.11 21.47
N ILE A 62 11.23 11.01 20.48
CA ILE A 62 10.68 10.76 19.14
C ILE A 62 11.34 9.55 18.47
N LYS A 63 12.67 9.40 18.59
CA LYS A 63 13.38 8.22 18.08
C LYS A 63 12.89 6.93 18.73
N ILE A 64 12.70 6.94 20.05
CA ILE A 64 12.17 5.78 20.77
C ILE A 64 10.76 5.44 20.28
N ILE A 65 9.87 6.44 20.15
CA ILE A 65 8.52 6.24 19.59
C ILE A 65 8.59 5.63 18.19
N PHE A 66 9.45 6.16 17.31
CA PHE A 66 9.62 5.62 15.97
C PHE A 66 10.13 4.19 15.99
N LEU A 67 11.14 3.89 16.81
CA LEU A 67 11.65 2.53 16.98
C LEU A 67 10.55 1.58 17.46
N SER A 68 9.79 1.96 18.50
CA SER A 68 8.70 1.15 19.06
C SER A 68 7.60 0.90 18.02
N VAL A 69 7.17 1.94 17.29
CA VAL A 69 6.18 1.80 16.20
C VAL A 69 6.72 0.91 15.08
N GLY A 70 7.98 1.08 14.69
CA GLY A 70 8.62 0.26 13.67
C GLY A 70 8.69 -1.22 14.06
N LEU A 71 9.13 -1.52 15.30
CA LEU A 71 9.17 -2.88 15.84
C LEU A 71 7.77 -3.50 15.93
N PHE A 72 6.78 -2.73 16.42
CA PHE A 72 5.40 -3.19 16.48
C PHE A 72 4.87 -3.57 15.09
N ILE A 73 5.07 -2.71 14.09
CA ILE A 73 4.65 -3.00 12.70
C ILE A 73 5.35 -4.25 12.17
N TRP A 74 6.64 -4.41 12.44
CA TRP A 74 7.40 -5.56 11.96
C TRP A 74 6.88 -6.87 12.58
N LEU A 75 6.63 -6.87 13.88
CA LEU A 75 6.05 -8.01 14.60
C LEU A 75 4.61 -8.31 14.15
N PHE A 76 3.77 -7.28 14.03
CA PHE A 76 2.36 -7.42 13.69
C PHE A 76 2.09 -7.74 12.21
N SER A 77 2.89 -7.21 11.28
CA SER A 77 2.61 -7.39 9.84
C SER A 77 3.32 -8.63 9.28
N TYR A 78 4.48 -8.99 9.82
CA TYR A 78 5.26 -10.12 9.31
C TYR A 78 5.25 -11.32 10.26
N VAL A 79 5.73 -11.16 11.50
CA VAL A 79 5.94 -12.30 12.41
C VAL A 79 4.63 -12.99 12.78
N SER A 80 3.63 -12.23 13.25
CA SER A 80 2.32 -12.80 13.59
C SER A 80 1.67 -13.47 12.40
N ARG A 81 1.78 -12.88 11.20
CA ARG A 81 1.22 -13.45 9.98
C ARG A 81 1.87 -14.79 9.66
N VAL A 82 3.20 -14.86 9.58
CA VAL A 82 3.90 -16.12 9.28
C VAL A 82 3.57 -17.18 10.31
N ALA A 83 3.57 -16.83 11.61
CA ALA A 83 3.19 -17.74 12.68
C ALA A 83 1.75 -18.26 12.53
N LEU A 84 0.80 -17.40 12.15
CA LEU A 84 -0.59 -17.80 11.95
C LEU A 84 -0.81 -18.59 10.67
N LEU A 85 -0.11 -18.26 9.59
CA LEU A 85 -0.16 -19.04 8.35
C LEU A 85 0.35 -20.47 8.62
N GLU A 86 1.43 -20.58 9.40
CA GLU A 86 2.04 -21.88 9.72
C GLU A 86 1.18 -22.69 10.69
N ALA A 87 0.75 -22.07 11.79
CA ALA A 87 -0.07 -22.73 12.80
C ALA A 87 -1.41 -23.26 12.26
N ASN A 88 -1.90 -22.68 11.15
CA ASN A 88 -3.19 -23.04 10.56
C ASN A 88 -3.07 -23.79 9.22
N ASP A 89 -1.86 -24.24 8.85
CA ASP A 89 -1.59 -24.90 7.56
C ASP A 89 -2.19 -24.13 6.37
N TYR A 90 -2.04 -22.80 6.36
CA TYR A 90 -2.70 -21.95 5.38
C TYR A 90 -2.29 -22.36 3.96
N PHE A 91 -3.30 -22.43 3.09
CA PHE A 91 -3.18 -23.15 1.85
C PHE A 91 -2.27 -22.47 0.82
N ASN A 92 -2.32 -21.14 0.71
CA ASN A 92 -1.40 -20.39 -0.13
C ASN A 92 -0.07 -20.20 0.59
N LYS A 93 0.80 -21.22 0.53
CA LYS A 93 2.14 -21.22 1.12
C LYS A 93 3.01 -20.08 0.59
N TRP A 94 2.81 -19.64 -0.63
CA TRP A 94 3.52 -18.46 -1.16
C TRP A 94 3.24 -17.16 -0.37
N GLU A 95 2.20 -17.10 0.48
CA GLU A 95 1.92 -15.94 1.34
C GLU A 95 2.82 -15.81 2.58
N TYR A 96 3.65 -16.81 2.91
CA TYR A 96 4.67 -16.68 3.97
C TYR A 96 5.69 -15.58 3.64
N LEU A 97 5.93 -15.33 2.35
CA LEU A 97 6.77 -14.25 1.89
C LEU A 97 5.93 -12.97 1.71
N PRO A 98 6.30 -11.84 2.35
CA PRO A 98 5.51 -10.61 2.33
C PRO A 98 5.73 -9.79 1.05
N LEU A 99 5.72 -10.44 -0.12
CA LEU A 99 6.08 -9.84 -1.41
C LEU A 99 4.93 -9.06 -2.07
N HIS A 100 3.75 -9.00 -1.44
CA HIS A 100 2.71 -8.06 -1.86
C HIS A 100 3.15 -6.60 -1.65
N LEU A 101 2.73 -5.71 -2.56
CA LEU A 101 3.14 -4.29 -2.55
C LEU A 101 2.93 -3.63 -1.19
N CYS A 102 1.72 -3.70 -0.64
CA CYS A 102 1.42 -3.00 0.60
C CYS A 102 2.22 -3.56 1.78
N ARG A 103 2.43 -4.89 1.83
CA ARG A 103 3.24 -5.54 2.88
C ARG A 103 4.70 -5.10 2.80
N ILE A 104 5.32 -5.16 1.62
CA ILE A 104 6.72 -4.75 1.46
C ILE A 104 6.91 -3.26 1.78
N LEU A 105 5.95 -2.40 1.43
CA LEU A 105 6.02 -0.96 1.72
C LEU A 105 5.81 -0.65 3.21
N VAL A 106 4.96 -1.41 3.90
CA VAL A 106 4.81 -1.33 5.36
C VAL A 106 6.11 -1.77 6.05
N LEU A 107 6.71 -2.88 5.61
CA LEU A 107 7.99 -3.35 6.14
C LEU A 107 9.14 -2.39 5.83
N ALA A 108 9.19 -1.79 4.63
CA ALA A 108 10.15 -0.74 4.30
C ALA A 108 9.98 0.50 5.18
N THR A 109 8.73 0.86 5.51
CA THR A 109 8.42 1.98 6.41
C THR A 109 8.82 1.66 7.86
N ALA A 110 8.52 0.46 8.35
CA ALA A 110 8.96 -0.02 9.66
C ALA A 110 10.49 -0.02 9.78
N THR A 111 11.18 -0.53 8.75
CA THR A 111 12.64 -0.53 8.65
C THR A 111 13.20 0.90 8.67
N ALA A 112 12.59 1.82 7.92
CA ALA A 112 12.99 3.23 7.93
C ALA A 112 12.78 3.89 9.31
N LEU A 113 11.79 3.47 10.09
CA LEU A 113 11.60 3.93 11.47
C LEU A 113 12.65 3.37 12.42
N ILE A 114 12.88 2.05 12.39
CA ILE A 114 13.86 1.35 13.24
C ILE A 114 15.27 1.94 13.08
N PHE A 115 15.69 2.17 11.84
CA PHE A 115 17.01 2.74 11.54
C PHE A 115 17.05 4.26 11.48
N ASN A 116 15.95 4.93 11.85
CA ASN A 116 15.81 6.39 11.81
C ASN A 116 16.19 6.99 10.42
N LYS A 117 15.82 6.29 9.34
CA LYS A 117 15.96 6.69 7.93
C LYS A 117 14.61 7.11 7.33
N THR A 118 13.79 7.80 8.12
CA THR A 118 12.42 8.23 7.76
C THR A 118 12.36 9.12 6.51
N ASN A 119 13.49 9.74 6.13
CA ASN A 119 13.63 10.52 4.91
C ASN A 119 13.59 9.69 3.62
N TYR A 120 13.74 8.36 3.68
CA TYR A 120 13.63 7.47 2.52
C TYR A 120 12.19 7.21 2.09
N VAL A 121 11.22 7.46 2.96
CA VAL A 121 9.78 7.29 2.66
C VAL A 121 9.33 8.03 1.42
N LYS A 122 9.99 9.13 1.05
CA LYS A 122 9.75 9.86 -0.19
C LYS A 122 9.83 8.99 -1.46
N TYR A 123 10.55 7.86 -1.42
CA TYR A 123 10.67 6.95 -2.54
C TYR A 123 9.49 5.99 -2.69
N TRP A 124 8.67 5.79 -1.65
CA TRP A 124 7.55 4.86 -1.71
C TRP A 124 6.21 5.42 -1.21
N VAL A 125 6.15 6.69 -0.80
CA VAL A 125 4.89 7.32 -0.37
C VAL A 125 3.81 7.31 -1.47
N VAL A 126 4.18 7.50 -2.74
CA VAL A 126 3.24 7.47 -3.88
C VAL A 126 2.70 6.06 -4.13
N PRO A 127 3.54 5.01 -4.31
CA PRO A 127 3.00 3.66 -4.48
C PRO A 127 2.27 3.14 -3.24
N ALA A 128 2.69 3.54 -2.03
CA ALA A 128 1.97 3.20 -0.81
C ALA A 128 0.56 3.79 -0.82
N PHE A 129 0.41 5.08 -1.18
CA PHE A 129 -0.89 5.72 -1.32
C PHE A 129 -1.77 5.04 -2.38
N ILE A 130 -1.25 4.78 -3.58
CA ILE A 130 -2.01 4.14 -4.67
C ILE A 130 -2.43 2.73 -4.27
N GLY A 131 -1.47 1.89 -3.85
CA GLY A 131 -1.72 0.49 -3.52
C GLY A 131 -2.71 0.32 -2.37
N SER A 132 -2.53 1.09 -1.29
CA SER A 132 -3.45 1.04 -0.15
C SER A 132 -4.84 1.58 -0.48
N SER A 133 -4.92 2.66 -1.28
CA SER A 133 -6.21 3.22 -1.68
C SER A 133 -7.00 2.26 -2.57
N LEU A 134 -6.34 1.59 -3.53
CA LEU A 134 -6.99 0.58 -4.38
C LEU A 134 -7.45 -0.64 -3.55
N ALA A 135 -6.61 -1.12 -2.64
CA ALA A 135 -6.95 -2.26 -1.77
C ALA A 135 -8.09 -1.95 -0.79
N LEU A 136 -8.15 -0.72 -0.24
CA LEU A 136 -9.22 -0.30 0.65
C LEU A 136 -10.53 0.03 -0.11
N ALA A 137 -10.44 0.46 -1.37
CA ALA A 137 -11.61 0.73 -2.21
C ALA A 137 -12.24 -0.55 -2.78
N SER A 138 -11.43 -1.58 -3.04
CA SER A 138 -11.88 -2.88 -3.53
C SER A 138 -11.31 -4.01 -2.65
N PRO A 139 -11.80 -4.14 -1.41
CA PRO A 139 -11.30 -5.15 -0.50
C PRO A 139 -11.80 -6.54 -0.89
N GLN A 140 -10.88 -7.46 -1.21
CA GLN A 140 -11.19 -8.87 -1.49
C GLN A 140 -11.35 -9.68 -0.19
N ILE A 141 -12.22 -9.22 0.71
CA ILE A 141 -12.42 -9.79 2.07
C ILE A 141 -13.27 -11.07 2.06
N SER A 142 -14.05 -11.29 1.00
CA SER A 142 -14.84 -12.50 0.83
C SER A 142 -14.77 -12.95 -0.63
N ILE A 143 -13.88 -13.88 -0.93
CA ILE A 143 -13.95 -14.62 -2.20
C ILE A 143 -14.79 -15.85 -1.91
N SER A 144 -15.94 -16.00 -2.59
CA SER A 144 -16.70 -17.24 -2.46
C SER A 144 -15.87 -18.40 -3.00
N THR A 145 -16.00 -19.55 -2.36
CA THR A 145 -15.37 -20.81 -2.78
C THR A 145 -15.60 -21.06 -4.28
N GLU A 146 -16.80 -20.77 -4.78
CA GLU A 146 -17.16 -20.89 -6.20
C GLU A 146 -16.36 -19.94 -7.10
N THR A 147 -16.19 -18.67 -6.72
CA THR A 147 -15.40 -17.71 -7.51
C THR A 147 -13.93 -18.09 -7.54
N TYR A 148 -13.39 -18.59 -6.43
CA TYR A 148 -12.01 -19.06 -6.37
C TYR A 148 -11.81 -20.32 -7.23
N LEU A 149 -12.72 -21.28 -7.13
CA LEU A 149 -12.76 -22.48 -7.98
C LEU A 149 -12.84 -22.14 -9.46
N GLN A 150 -13.75 -21.25 -9.84
CA GLN A 150 -13.89 -20.80 -11.21
C GLN A 150 -12.59 -20.16 -11.72
N THR A 151 -11.93 -19.36 -10.88
CA THR A 151 -10.64 -18.74 -11.22
C THR A 151 -9.54 -19.78 -11.43
N ILE A 152 -9.47 -20.80 -10.58
CA ILE A 152 -8.50 -21.90 -10.76
C ILE A 152 -8.82 -22.68 -12.03
N ASN A 153 -10.04 -23.16 -12.20
CA ASN A 153 -10.40 -24.00 -13.35
C ASN A 153 -10.28 -23.25 -14.68
N THR A 154 -10.50 -21.92 -14.69
CA THR A 154 -10.30 -21.10 -15.89
C THR A 154 -8.82 -20.91 -16.24
N ASN A 155 -7.96 -20.74 -15.23
CA ASN A 155 -6.54 -20.48 -15.46
C ASN A 155 -5.70 -21.76 -15.56
N PHE A 156 -6.20 -22.86 -15.00
CA PHE A 156 -5.54 -24.16 -14.89
C PHE A 156 -6.56 -25.30 -15.16
N PRO A 157 -7.05 -25.43 -16.40
CA PRO A 157 -8.10 -26.40 -16.74
C PRO A 157 -7.68 -27.86 -16.53
N THR A 158 -6.38 -28.14 -16.43
CA THR A 158 -5.82 -29.47 -16.20
C THR A 158 -5.90 -29.96 -14.75
N LEU A 159 -6.28 -29.09 -13.79
CA LEU A 159 -6.31 -29.46 -12.36
C LEU A 159 -7.59 -30.17 -11.91
N ASP A 160 -8.65 -30.19 -12.74
CA ASP A 160 -9.96 -30.85 -12.53
C ASP A 160 -10.47 -30.83 -11.06
N LEU A 161 -10.69 -29.62 -10.54
CA LEU A 161 -11.20 -29.40 -9.19
C LEU A 161 -12.72 -29.21 -9.21
N ASN A 162 -13.43 -30.12 -8.54
CA ASN A 162 -14.83 -29.93 -8.19
C ASN A 162 -14.97 -29.27 -6.81
N LYS A 163 -16.18 -28.81 -6.50
CA LYS A 163 -16.47 -28.07 -5.25
C LYS A 163 -16.18 -28.88 -3.99
N GLU A 164 -16.43 -30.19 -4.00
CA GLU A 164 -16.19 -31.08 -2.85
C GLU A 164 -14.70 -31.33 -2.56
N LYS A 165 -13.90 -31.60 -3.60
CA LYS A 165 -12.44 -31.72 -3.46
C LYS A 165 -11.84 -30.39 -2.97
N PHE A 166 -12.31 -29.28 -3.51
CA PHE A 166 -11.79 -27.98 -3.12
C PHE A 166 -12.19 -27.57 -1.69
N SER A 167 -13.45 -27.75 -1.27
CA SER A 167 -13.88 -27.43 0.09
C SER A 167 -13.23 -28.32 1.16
N SER A 168 -12.91 -29.57 0.82
CA SER A 168 -12.14 -30.46 1.70
C SER A 168 -10.65 -30.07 1.78
N PHE A 169 -10.07 -29.49 0.73
CA PHE A 169 -8.70 -28.97 0.76
C PHE A 169 -8.57 -27.59 1.42
N PHE A 170 -9.61 -26.74 1.34
CA PHE A 170 -9.50 -25.31 1.69
C PHE A 170 -10.70 -24.79 2.50
N PRO A 171 -10.87 -25.22 3.77
CA PRO A 171 -11.92 -24.68 4.63
C PRO A 171 -11.67 -23.20 4.98
N GLY A 172 -12.71 -22.35 4.93
CA GLY A 172 -12.68 -21.01 5.55
C GLY A 172 -12.21 -19.82 4.70
N LEU A 173 -12.67 -19.68 3.45
CA LEU A 173 -12.34 -18.56 2.55
C LEU A 173 -13.08 -17.23 2.82
N HIS A 174 -13.94 -17.19 3.84
CA HIS A 174 -14.70 -15.98 4.19
C HIS A 174 -14.05 -15.31 5.40
N TRP A 175 -13.57 -14.08 5.23
CA TRP A 175 -13.07 -13.29 6.35
C TRP A 175 -14.16 -12.35 6.83
N SER A 176 -14.72 -12.61 8.01
CA SER A 176 -15.56 -11.63 8.70
C SER A 176 -14.73 -10.87 9.76
N TYR A 177 -15.35 -9.92 10.47
CA TYR A 177 -14.63 -9.06 11.43
C TYR A 177 -14.12 -9.82 12.67
N ASP A 178 -14.51 -11.08 12.84
CA ASP A 178 -14.00 -12.02 13.84
C ASP A 178 -12.76 -12.80 13.37
N SER A 179 -12.37 -12.67 12.09
CA SER A 179 -11.17 -13.27 11.52
C SER A 179 -9.93 -12.40 11.75
N HIS A 180 -8.80 -13.05 12.09
CA HIS A 180 -7.51 -12.36 12.15
C HIS A 180 -7.11 -11.74 10.80
N PHE A 181 -7.37 -12.44 9.69
CA PHE A 181 -6.97 -11.96 8.36
C PHE A 181 -7.70 -10.70 7.95
N PHE A 182 -8.94 -10.50 8.41
CA PHE A 182 -9.68 -9.26 8.24
C PHE A 182 -8.95 -8.07 8.86
N TRP A 183 -8.56 -8.19 10.14
CA TRP A 183 -7.88 -7.11 10.86
C TRP A 183 -6.45 -6.90 10.36
N GLU A 184 -5.70 -7.96 10.05
CA GLU A 184 -4.37 -7.83 9.44
C GLU A 184 -4.46 -7.08 8.11
N PHE A 185 -5.38 -7.48 7.23
CA PHE A 185 -5.60 -6.80 5.96
C PHE A 185 -5.94 -5.32 6.19
N LEU A 186 -6.95 -5.02 7.00
CA LEU A 186 -7.38 -3.64 7.24
C LEU A 186 -6.25 -2.79 7.84
N ILE A 187 -5.63 -3.25 8.94
CA ILE A 187 -4.59 -2.50 9.66
C ILE A 187 -3.35 -2.29 8.77
N THR A 188 -2.87 -3.33 8.08
CA THR A 188 -1.71 -3.23 7.18
C THR A 188 -1.94 -2.16 6.10
N HIS A 189 -3.13 -2.13 5.49
CA HIS A 189 -3.44 -1.15 4.45
C HIS A 189 -3.62 0.27 5.00
N LEU A 190 -4.25 0.43 6.18
CA LEU A 190 -4.36 1.74 6.84
C LEU A 190 -2.98 2.30 7.24
N ILE A 191 -2.09 1.45 7.75
CA ILE A 191 -0.70 1.85 8.07
C ILE A 191 0.04 2.23 6.79
N CYS A 192 -0.07 1.42 5.73
CA CYS A 192 0.52 1.70 4.41
C CYS A 192 0.03 3.05 3.84
N LEU A 193 -1.23 3.41 4.09
CA LEU A 193 -1.81 4.67 3.64
C LEU A 193 -1.32 5.86 4.47
N VAL A 194 -1.50 5.79 5.78
CA VAL A 194 -1.37 6.95 6.69
C VAL A 194 0.08 7.25 7.04
N LEU A 195 0.86 6.23 7.41
CA LEU A 195 2.18 6.42 8.00
C LEU A 195 3.22 6.97 7.00
N PRO A 196 3.32 6.47 5.75
CA PRO A 196 4.20 7.06 4.75
C PRO A 196 3.87 8.53 4.47
N ILE A 197 2.59 8.91 4.44
CA ILE A 197 2.17 10.29 4.23
C ILE A 197 2.54 11.16 5.43
N PHE A 198 2.28 10.69 6.65
CA PHE A 198 2.69 11.39 7.87
C PHE A 198 4.18 11.68 7.87
N LEU A 199 5.00 10.64 7.64
CA LEU A 199 6.45 10.77 7.60
C LEU A 199 6.88 11.76 6.51
N GLN A 200 6.30 11.67 5.31
CA GLN A 200 6.59 12.62 4.23
C GLN A 200 6.19 14.07 4.56
N ILE A 201 5.13 14.28 5.34
CA ILE A 201 4.67 15.62 5.75
C ILE A 201 5.65 16.25 6.74
N ILE A 202 6.04 15.52 7.79
CA ILE A 202 6.91 16.04 8.86
C ILE A 202 8.33 16.30 8.38
N GLN A 203 8.79 15.60 7.33
CA GLN A 203 10.14 15.79 6.80
C GLN A 203 10.44 17.24 6.39
N PRO A 204 11.68 17.72 6.61
CA PRO A 204 12.13 19.03 6.11
C PRO A 204 12.01 19.18 4.59
N SER A 205 12.04 20.43 4.11
CA SER A 205 11.85 20.77 2.69
C SER A 205 12.80 20.07 1.73
N LYS A 206 14.03 19.77 2.16
CA LYS A 206 15.05 19.02 1.39
C LYS A 206 14.66 17.58 1.04
N HIS A 207 13.62 17.03 1.66
CA HIS A 207 13.16 15.66 1.44
C HIS A 207 11.74 15.58 0.86
N LYS A 208 11.26 16.69 0.27
CA LYS A 208 9.98 16.73 -0.43
C LYS A 208 9.96 15.81 -1.65
N LEU A 209 8.80 15.25 -1.94
CA LEU A 209 8.52 14.59 -3.22
C LEU A 209 8.60 15.62 -4.37
N THR A 210 9.62 15.47 -5.22
CA THR A 210 9.88 16.22 -6.45
C THR A 210 9.78 15.30 -7.67
N THR A 211 9.79 15.84 -8.88
CA THR A 211 9.77 15.03 -10.11
C THR A 211 10.94 14.04 -10.18
N LYS A 212 12.15 14.44 -9.78
CA LYS A 212 13.32 13.54 -9.73
C LYS A 212 13.11 12.37 -8.77
N ILE A 213 12.49 12.62 -7.62
CA ILE A 213 12.17 11.55 -6.66
C ILE A 213 11.07 10.66 -7.21
N LEU A 214 10.03 11.23 -7.83
CA LEU A 214 8.94 10.48 -8.45
C LEU A 214 9.46 9.51 -9.51
N VAL A 215 10.34 9.95 -10.41
CA VAL A 215 10.95 9.08 -11.44
C VAL A 215 11.77 7.97 -10.80
N LYS A 216 12.54 8.26 -9.74
CA LYS A 216 13.26 7.23 -8.97
C LYS A 216 12.29 6.22 -8.33
N SER A 217 11.18 6.68 -7.77
CA SER A 217 10.13 5.80 -7.22
C SER A 217 9.55 4.88 -8.27
N ILE A 218 9.26 5.41 -9.47
CA ILE A 218 8.75 4.62 -10.60
C ILE A 218 9.79 3.56 -10.98
N LEU A 219 11.07 3.93 -11.12
CA LEU A 219 12.14 3.00 -11.47
C LEU A 219 12.30 1.88 -10.43
N ILE A 220 12.30 2.23 -9.13
CA ILE A 220 12.41 1.25 -8.04
C ILE A 220 11.23 0.27 -8.10
N LEU A 221 10.00 0.78 -8.23
CA LEU A 221 8.81 -0.07 -8.30
C LEU A 221 8.81 -0.94 -9.55
N PHE A 222 9.20 -0.40 -10.70
CA PHE A 222 9.28 -1.15 -11.95
C PHE A 222 10.32 -2.27 -11.86
N THR A 223 11.49 -1.99 -11.28
CA THR A 223 12.54 -3.00 -11.03
C THR A 223 12.03 -4.09 -10.10
N TYR A 224 11.32 -3.72 -9.03
CA TYR A 224 10.69 -4.67 -8.13
C TYR A 224 9.61 -5.52 -8.83
N ALA A 225 8.77 -4.90 -9.66
CA ALA A 225 7.74 -5.60 -10.43
C ALA A 225 8.36 -6.60 -11.42
N LEU A 226 9.45 -6.24 -12.11
CA LEU A 226 10.20 -7.17 -12.96
C LEU A 226 10.75 -8.35 -12.15
N PHE A 227 11.37 -8.08 -11.01
CA PHE A 227 11.88 -9.13 -10.12
C PHE A 227 10.76 -10.09 -9.72
N ILE A 228 9.61 -9.58 -9.27
CA ILE A 228 8.45 -10.40 -8.89
C ILE A 228 7.91 -11.19 -10.08
N PHE A 229 7.79 -10.58 -11.25
CA PHE A 229 7.32 -11.24 -12.46
C PHE A 229 8.20 -12.45 -12.83
N PHE A 230 9.53 -12.25 -12.86
CA PHE A 230 10.46 -13.34 -13.17
C PHE A 230 10.50 -14.41 -12.07
N LEU A 231 10.42 -14.02 -10.80
CA LEU A 231 10.34 -14.97 -9.70
C LEU A 231 9.07 -15.84 -9.78
N SER A 232 7.91 -15.22 -10.03
CA SER A 232 6.66 -15.94 -10.25
C SER A 232 6.72 -16.86 -11.48
N TRP A 233 7.40 -16.43 -12.54
CA TRP A 233 7.60 -17.26 -13.74
C TRP A 233 8.50 -18.48 -13.49
N ILE A 234 9.61 -18.31 -12.75
CA ILE A 234 10.49 -19.42 -12.37
C ILE A 234 9.71 -20.43 -11.55
N ILE A 235 9.03 -19.99 -10.47
CA ILE A 235 8.25 -20.89 -9.61
C ILE A 235 7.18 -21.63 -10.41
N PHE A 236 6.45 -20.94 -11.27
CA PHE A 236 5.44 -21.58 -12.13
C PHE A 236 6.06 -22.63 -13.08
N THR A 237 7.21 -22.32 -13.67
CA THR A 237 7.92 -23.26 -14.57
C THR A 237 8.35 -24.52 -13.82
N GLU A 238 8.95 -24.36 -12.64
CA GLU A 238 9.37 -25.49 -11.79
C GLU A 238 8.18 -26.38 -11.37
N LEU A 239 7.06 -25.77 -10.95
CA LEU A 239 5.87 -26.53 -10.57
C LEU A 239 5.30 -27.36 -11.73
N ASN A 240 5.32 -26.83 -12.96
CA ASN A 240 4.85 -27.57 -14.14
C ASN A 240 5.82 -28.67 -14.57
N ASN A 241 7.12 -28.39 -14.59
CA ASN A 241 8.14 -29.35 -15.03
C ASN A 241 8.20 -30.58 -14.11
N HIS A 242 7.94 -30.40 -12.81
CA HIS A 242 7.96 -31.49 -11.84
C HIS A 242 6.62 -32.22 -11.70
N HIS A 243 5.58 -31.86 -12.47
CA HIS A 243 4.26 -32.49 -12.42
C HIS A 243 3.72 -32.67 -10.99
N VAL A 244 3.89 -31.64 -10.15
CA VAL A 244 3.46 -31.70 -8.75
C VAL A 244 1.95 -31.88 -8.66
N ASP A 245 1.48 -32.46 -7.56
CA ASP A 245 0.05 -32.62 -7.31
C ASP A 245 -0.68 -31.26 -7.24
N THR A 246 -1.99 -31.28 -7.50
CA THR A 246 -2.84 -30.09 -7.55
C THR A 246 -2.78 -29.24 -6.26
N LYS A 247 -2.70 -29.87 -5.09
CA LYS A 247 -2.64 -29.15 -3.80
C LYS A 247 -1.32 -28.39 -3.70
N THR A 248 -0.21 -29.06 -4.00
CA THR A 248 1.12 -28.45 -4.04
C THR A 248 1.21 -27.33 -5.08
N PHE A 249 0.62 -27.53 -6.26
CA PHE A 249 0.58 -26.52 -7.31
C PHE A 249 -0.13 -25.24 -6.83
N ILE A 250 -1.34 -25.35 -6.27
CA ILE A 250 -2.09 -24.19 -5.75
C ILE A 250 -1.32 -23.52 -4.62
N ALA A 251 -0.76 -24.33 -3.71
CA ALA A 251 -0.08 -23.83 -2.53
C ALA A 251 1.13 -22.96 -2.84
N TRP A 252 1.87 -23.29 -3.90
CA TRP A 252 3.13 -22.63 -4.23
C TRP A 252 3.07 -21.72 -5.44
N ASN A 253 2.01 -21.72 -6.24
CA ASN A 253 1.88 -20.86 -7.42
C ASN A 253 1.52 -19.41 -7.03
N PRO A 254 2.49 -18.48 -7.02
CA PRO A 254 2.30 -17.18 -6.42
C PRO A 254 1.56 -16.22 -7.37
N ASN A 255 0.76 -15.32 -6.79
CA ASN A 255 0.17 -14.19 -7.52
C ASN A 255 0.55 -12.82 -6.90
N TRP A 256 1.82 -12.66 -6.51
CA TRP A 256 2.31 -11.39 -5.98
C TRP A 256 2.14 -10.28 -7.01
N LEU A 257 1.66 -9.11 -6.55
CA LEU A 257 1.36 -7.95 -7.40
C LEU A 257 0.38 -8.23 -8.55
N TYR A 258 -0.36 -9.35 -8.52
CA TYR A 258 -1.15 -9.83 -9.65
C TYR A 258 -0.31 -10.10 -10.92
N LEU A 259 1.00 -10.35 -10.77
CA LEU A 259 1.92 -10.63 -11.88
C LEU A 259 2.11 -12.13 -12.14
N GLY A 260 1.41 -12.99 -11.40
CA GLY A 260 1.37 -14.43 -11.62
C GLY A 260 0.48 -14.81 -12.81
N LYS A 261 0.40 -16.12 -13.11
CA LYS A 261 -0.42 -16.65 -14.21
C LYS A 261 -1.92 -16.43 -14.02
N VAL A 262 -2.39 -16.33 -12.77
CA VAL A 262 -3.78 -15.99 -12.42
C VAL A 262 -4.13 -14.57 -12.85
N GLY A 263 -3.20 -13.62 -12.64
CA GLY A 263 -3.36 -12.24 -13.08
C GLY A 263 -4.43 -11.45 -12.31
N LEU A 264 -5.06 -10.49 -13.01
CA LEU A 264 -6.14 -9.63 -12.52
C LEU A 264 -7.39 -9.82 -13.40
N GLY A 265 -8.43 -10.46 -12.88
CA GLY A 265 -9.61 -10.87 -13.66
C GLY A 265 -10.36 -9.71 -14.31
N GLU A 266 -10.38 -8.55 -13.65
CA GLU A 266 -11.09 -7.34 -14.06
C GLU A 266 -10.57 -6.78 -15.40
N LEU A 267 -9.30 -7.02 -15.73
CA LEU A 267 -8.68 -6.55 -16.97
C LEU A 267 -8.78 -7.56 -18.13
N LYS A 268 -9.49 -8.67 -17.95
CA LYS A 268 -9.66 -9.73 -18.97
C LYS A 268 -8.29 -10.13 -19.57
N THR A 269 -8.16 -10.14 -20.90
CA THR A 269 -6.92 -10.50 -21.62
C THR A 269 -5.71 -9.68 -21.18
N PHE A 270 -5.90 -8.38 -20.89
CA PHE A 270 -4.81 -7.51 -20.43
C PHE A 270 -4.41 -7.77 -18.97
N GLY A 271 -5.28 -8.41 -18.20
CA GLY A 271 -4.98 -8.86 -16.84
C GLY A 271 -4.29 -10.21 -16.77
N LYS A 272 -4.15 -10.91 -17.90
CA LYS A 272 -3.51 -12.22 -17.98
C LYS A 272 -2.03 -12.10 -18.37
N TRP A 273 -1.26 -13.08 -17.95
CA TRP A 273 0.14 -13.22 -18.34
C TRP A 273 0.29 -13.44 -19.86
N PRO A 274 1.29 -12.86 -20.54
CA PRO A 274 2.32 -11.95 -20.03
C PRO A 274 1.91 -10.47 -20.07
N TYR A 275 0.74 -10.15 -20.63
CA TYR A 275 0.27 -8.77 -20.84
C TYR A 275 0.07 -7.99 -19.54
N VAL A 276 -0.20 -8.68 -18.44
CA VAL A 276 -0.41 -8.08 -17.11
C VAL A 276 0.75 -7.21 -16.64
N LEU A 277 2.00 -7.56 -17.00
CA LEU A 277 3.16 -6.74 -16.68
C LEU A 277 3.08 -5.36 -17.36
N PHE A 278 2.75 -5.34 -18.66
CA PHE A 278 2.66 -4.11 -19.44
C PHE A 278 1.44 -3.28 -19.06
N SER A 279 0.27 -3.92 -18.93
CA SER A 279 -0.98 -3.23 -18.60
C SER A 279 -0.91 -2.60 -17.21
N LEU A 280 -0.46 -3.33 -16.19
CA LEU A 280 -0.29 -2.78 -14.84
C LEU A 280 0.80 -1.71 -14.81
N THR A 281 1.90 -1.86 -15.56
CA THR A 281 2.94 -0.82 -15.64
C THR A 281 2.36 0.50 -16.17
N ILE A 282 1.57 0.45 -17.24
CA ILE A 282 0.93 1.66 -17.83
C ILE A 282 -0.07 2.28 -16.84
N ILE A 283 -0.90 1.45 -16.20
CA ILE A 283 -1.89 1.91 -15.21
C ILE A 283 -1.18 2.59 -14.04
N PHE A 284 -0.19 1.92 -13.44
CA PHE A 284 0.56 2.48 -12.31
C PHE A 284 1.33 3.75 -12.70
N LEU A 285 1.96 3.79 -13.87
CA LEU A 285 2.65 4.99 -14.35
C LEU A 285 1.68 6.18 -14.46
N THR A 286 0.48 5.94 -14.99
CA THR A 286 -0.58 6.96 -15.10
C THR A 286 -1.02 7.44 -13.72
N LEU A 287 -1.27 6.51 -12.79
CA LEU A 287 -1.68 6.83 -11.42
C LEU A 287 -0.59 7.59 -10.65
N PHE A 288 0.69 7.26 -10.84
CA PHE A 288 1.81 7.98 -10.23
C PHE A 288 1.82 9.46 -10.63
N TRP A 289 1.67 9.73 -11.93
CA TRP A 289 1.59 11.11 -12.42
C TRP A 289 0.33 11.81 -11.94
N LEU A 290 -0.82 11.13 -11.95
CA LEU A 290 -2.08 11.68 -11.44
C LEU A 290 -1.96 12.13 -9.97
N VAL A 291 -1.42 11.28 -9.09
CA VAL A 291 -1.19 11.61 -7.67
C VAL A 291 -0.20 12.77 -7.53
N PHE A 292 0.84 12.81 -8.37
CA PHE A 292 1.80 13.91 -8.36
C PHE A 292 1.16 15.25 -8.82
N PHE A 293 0.31 15.22 -9.84
CA PHE A 293 -0.46 16.40 -10.28
C PHE A 293 -1.44 16.85 -9.20
N LEU A 294 -2.16 15.93 -8.55
CA LEU A 294 -3.05 16.23 -7.43
C LEU A 294 -2.29 16.90 -6.28
N LYS A 295 -1.10 16.39 -5.93
CA LYS A 295 -0.20 17.06 -4.98
C LYS A 295 0.12 18.48 -5.40
N MET A 296 0.47 18.72 -6.68
CA MET A 296 0.77 20.07 -7.16
C MET A 296 -0.45 21.00 -7.10
N LEU A 297 -1.65 20.49 -7.38
CA LEU A 297 -2.91 21.22 -7.20
C LEU A 297 -3.15 21.60 -5.72
N LEU A 298 -2.90 20.69 -4.78
CA LEU A 298 -2.98 20.97 -3.35
C LEU A 298 -1.91 21.96 -2.87
N GLU A 299 -0.75 22.02 -3.53
CA GLU A 299 0.27 23.05 -3.27
C GLU A 299 -0.11 24.42 -3.85
N LYS A 300 -0.77 24.42 -5.02
CA LYS A 300 -1.29 25.62 -5.67
C LYS A 300 -2.34 26.32 -4.79
N PHE A 301 -3.25 25.54 -4.22
CA PHE A 301 -4.28 26.00 -3.29
C PHE A 301 -3.86 25.67 -1.87
N SER A 302 -2.91 26.44 -1.32
CA SER A 302 -2.38 26.13 0.00
C SER A 302 -3.32 26.63 1.10
N PHE A 303 -4.04 25.68 1.70
CA PHE A 303 -4.78 25.86 2.95
C PHE A 303 -3.94 25.38 4.12
N SER A 304 -3.81 26.15 5.20
CA SER A 304 -3.13 25.70 6.41
C SER A 304 -3.73 26.31 7.66
N ILE A 305 -3.74 25.51 8.73
CA ILE A 305 -4.11 25.97 10.07
C ILE A 305 -2.82 26.13 10.89
N GLU A 306 -2.60 27.34 11.39
CA GLU A 306 -1.44 27.68 12.22
C GLU A 306 -1.93 28.11 13.61
N ARG A 307 -1.21 27.71 14.66
CA ARG A 307 -1.50 28.15 16.04
C ARG A 307 -0.78 29.48 16.27
N THR A 308 -1.53 30.49 16.66
CA THR A 308 -1.01 31.80 17.04
C THR A 308 -0.32 31.75 18.40
N THR A 309 0.49 32.77 18.71
CA THR A 309 1.13 32.95 20.03
C THR A 309 0.12 32.95 21.17
N ASN A 310 -1.08 33.46 20.94
CA ASN A 310 -2.16 33.55 21.92
C ASN A 310 -2.99 32.25 22.00
N GLY A 311 -2.52 31.15 21.41
CA GLY A 311 -3.17 29.84 21.43
C GLY A 311 -4.34 29.66 20.45
N LYS A 312 -4.86 30.73 19.83
CA LYS A 312 -5.95 30.68 18.85
C LYS A 312 -5.49 30.07 17.51
N PHE A 313 -6.41 29.44 16.78
CA PHE A 313 -6.16 28.95 15.42
C PHE A 313 -6.35 30.06 14.37
N LYS A 314 -5.40 30.16 13.44
CA LYS A 314 -5.46 31.05 12.27
C LYS A 314 -5.58 30.23 11.00
N TYR A 315 -6.62 30.50 10.23
CA TYR A 315 -6.83 29.91 8.90
C TYR A 315 -6.10 30.73 7.84
N ILE A 316 -5.27 30.07 7.05
CA ILE A 316 -4.48 30.73 6.00
C ILE A 316 -4.77 30.05 4.68
N PHE A 317 -5.39 30.81 3.77
CA PHE A 317 -5.51 30.45 2.36
C PHE A 317 -4.53 31.27 1.53
N LYS A 318 -3.69 30.60 0.74
CA LYS A 318 -2.79 31.26 -0.21
C LYS A 318 -2.85 30.55 -1.56
N LYS A 319 -3.22 31.29 -2.60
CA LYS A 319 -3.12 30.86 -4.00
C LYS A 319 -1.71 31.17 -4.51
N GLN A 320 -0.93 30.14 -4.83
CA GLN A 320 0.44 30.31 -5.34
C GLN A 320 0.45 30.53 -6.85
N ASN A 321 1.51 31.11 -7.43
CA ASN A 321 1.68 31.11 -8.88
C ASN A 321 2.06 29.69 -9.36
N TRP A 322 1.52 29.23 -10.50
CA TRP A 322 1.89 27.94 -11.09
C TRP A 322 3.39 27.84 -11.38
N LYS A 323 4.01 28.94 -11.81
CA LYS A 323 5.47 29.00 -12.01
C LYS A 323 6.23 28.59 -10.73
N ASN A 324 5.81 29.11 -9.58
CA ASN A 324 6.44 28.78 -8.29
C ASN A 324 6.19 27.33 -7.88
N VAL A 325 4.99 26.78 -8.14
CA VAL A 325 4.66 25.38 -7.86
C VAL A 325 5.52 24.45 -8.72
N LEU A 326 5.62 24.72 -10.03
CA LEU A 326 6.42 23.92 -10.96
C LEU A 326 7.92 23.99 -10.63
N ASP A 327 8.45 25.20 -10.41
CA ASP A 327 9.85 25.42 -10.05
C ASP A 327 10.19 24.68 -8.74
N LYS A 328 9.33 24.76 -7.72
CA LYS A 328 9.51 24.06 -6.43
C LYS A 328 9.46 22.53 -6.56
N ASN A 329 8.77 22.00 -7.56
CA ASN A 329 8.67 20.55 -7.81
C ASN A 329 9.71 20.04 -8.82
N HIS A 330 10.59 20.93 -9.30
CA HIS A 330 11.63 20.65 -10.30
C HIS A 330 11.03 20.12 -11.62
N PHE A 331 9.86 20.60 -11.99
CA PHE A 331 9.25 20.28 -13.26
C PHE A 331 9.92 21.14 -14.34
N ASN A 332 10.68 20.51 -15.25
CA ASN A 332 11.52 21.22 -16.23
C ASN A 332 10.67 22.17 -17.11
N LYS A 333 11.13 23.41 -17.29
CA LYS A 333 10.48 24.44 -18.13
C LYS A 333 10.48 24.05 -19.62
N GLN A 334 11.46 23.28 -20.10
CA GLN A 334 11.49 22.81 -21.49
C GLN A 334 10.29 21.90 -21.81
N SER A 335 9.89 21.02 -20.90
CA SER A 335 8.70 20.16 -21.04
C SER A 335 7.38 20.94 -21.14
N PHE A 336 7.34 22.21 -20.72
CA PHE A 336 6.14 23.06 -20.80
C PHE A 336 6.08 23.92 -22.06
N LYS A 337 7.13 23.98 -22.90
CA LYS A 337 7.02 24.65 -24.22
C LYS A 337 5.94 24.02 -25.10
N ILE A 338 5.61 22.74 -24.86
CA ILE A 338 4.55 22.00 -25.55
C ILE A 338 3.15 22.47 -25.10
N PHE A 339 2.98 22.87 -23.83
CA PHE A 339 1.70 23.30 -23.24
C PHE A 339 1.60 24.83 -23.15
N ASN A 340 1.97 25.56 -24.20
CA ASN A 340 2.00 27.01 -24.17
C ASN A 340 0.58 27.62 -24.06
N PHE A 341 0.06 27.70 -22.83
CA PHE A 341 -1.26 28.22 -22.46
C PHE A 341 -1.45 29.71 -22.81
N ASN A 342 -0.40 30.40 -23.27
CA ASN A 342 -0.50 31.76 -23.79
C ASN A 342 -1.34 31.86 -25.07
N LYS A 343 -1.70 30.74 -25.71
CA LYS A 343 -2.68 30.71 -26.80
C LYS A 343 -4.15 30.58 -26.37
N LEU A 344 -4.44 30.30 -25.09
CA LEU A 344 -5.82 30.16 -24.57
C LEU A 344 -6.37 31.45 -23.93
N LYS A 345 -5.76 32.59 -24.24
CA LYS A 345 -6.22 33.94 -23.84
C LYS A 345 -6.66 34.79 -25.04
N LYS A 346 -6.97 34.17 -26.18
CA LYS A 346 -7.68 34.84 -27.27
C LYS A 346 -9.09 34.30 -27.35
#